data_AF-A0A7Y5J1E3-F1
#
_entry.id   AF-A0A7Y5J1E3-F1
#
_cell.length_a   1.000
_cell.length_b   1.000
_cell.length_c   1.000
_cell.angle_alpha   90.00
_cell.angle_beta   90.00
_cell.angle_gamma   90.00
#
_symmetry.space_group_name_H-M   'P 1'
#
loop_
_entity.id
_entity.type
_entity.pdbx_description
1 polymer ?
#
loop_
_entity_poly.entity_id
_entity_poly.type
_entity_poly.pdbx_seq_one_letter_code
_entity_poly.pdbx_strand_id
1 'polypeptide(L)'
;MKIDLVNAFYVIKHRLSRILESRLFWIIVGIGIIAVVFSGWDENQKVIRVFGFPLERFSLGKTKHEALRVWFYEIISLIWIALIFFIYSKVIVPINQSFVVSQSLWLRLSPLSNVEVAISRVLFIVVVAFGLGCVVLALAILYMLLSGSNFYDLLIPVYGVIGYVLLSGGLVVAIPPLPTADRVSKQIRTIAATAFIPFLLYYPIGYNISEAVSGFAPFAIPFVAETIGFRAERPFISAGITGLFLLLIHPVFALLFTLKNKNY
;
A
#
# COMPACT_ATOMS: atom_id res chain seq x y z
N MET A 1 4.16 31.04 -15.09
CA MET A 1 3.09 30.02 -14.95
C MET A 1 2.74 29.98 -13.47
N LYS A 2 1.55 30.44 -13.08
CA LYS A 2 1.14 30.43 -11.67
C LYS A 2 0.52 29.05 -11.42
N ILE A 3 1.10 28.27 -10.52
CA ILE A 3 0.57 26.96 -10.11
C ILE A 3 -0.49 27.25 -9.05
N ASP A 4 -1.74 26.91 -9.32
CA ASP A 4 -2.84 27.01 -8.37
C ASP A 4 -3.04 25.66 -7.67
N LEU A 5 -2.41 25.53 -6.49
CA LEU A 5 -2.50 24.34 -5.65
C LEU A 5 -3.92 24.11 -5.12
N VAL A 6 -4.79 25.12 -5.08
CA VAL A 6 -6.17 24.99 -4.56
C VAL A 6 -6.96 23.98 -5.39
N ASN A 7 -6.80 24.03 -6.72
CA ASN A 7 -7.48 23.11 -7.62
C ASN A 7 -6.94 21.67 -7.48
N ALA A 8 -5.64 21.51 -7.22
CA ALA A 8 -5.04 20.20 -6.93
C ALA A 8 -5.62 19.60 -5.63
N PHE A 9 -5.78 20.40 -4.57
CA PHE A 9 -6.40 19.96 -3.32
C PHE A 9 -7.87 19.59 -3.48
N TYR A 10 -8.65 20.30 -4.30
CA TYR A 10 -10.04 19.96 -4.57
C TYR A 10 -10.18 18.58 -5.22
N VAL A 11 -9.31 18.27 -6.20
CA VAL A 11 -9.29 16.95 -6.85
C VAL A 11 -8.92 15.85 -5.86
N ILE A 12 -7.94 16.09 -4.98
CA ILE A 12 -7.54 15.15 -3.93
C ILE A 12 -8.71 14.90 -2.96
N LYS A 13 -9.34 15.97 -2.46
CA LYS A 13 -10.48 15.90 -1.53
C LYS A 13 -11.61 15.05 -2.10
N HIS A 14 -12.02 15.32 -3.34
CA HIS A 14 -13.10 14.59 -3.99
C HIS A 14 -12.75 13.12 -4.27
N ARG A 15 -11.49 12.80 -4.61
CA ARG A 15 -11.06 11.40 -4.76
C ARG A 15 -11.01 10.67 -3.41
N LEU A 16 -10.56 11.35 -2.36
CA LEU A 16 -10.50 10.80 -1.01
C LEU A 16 -11.90 10.55 -0.43
N SER A 17 -12.85 11.48 -0.64
CA SER A 17 -14.24 11.29 -0.17
C SER A 17 -14.86 10.03 -0.78
N ARG A 18 -14.63 9.75 -2.07
CA ARG A 18 -15.10 8.51 -2.72
C ARG A 18 -14.50 7.24 -2.13
N ILE A 19 -13.26 7.29 -1.63
CA ILE A 19 -12.63 6.16 -0.93
C ILE A 19 -13.33 5.97 0.42
N LEU A 20 -13.51 7.05 1.18
CA LEU A 20 -14.15 7.03 2.49
C LEU A 20 -15.65 6.71 2.43
N GLU A 21 -16.34 7.00 1.33
CA GLU A 21 -17.73 6.61 1.11
C GLU A 21 -17.87 5.13 0.72
N SER A 22 -16.75 4.44 0.44
CA SER A 22 -16.79 3.04 0.02
C SER A 22 -17.15 2.13 1.19
N ARG A 23 -18.31 1.47 1.08
CA ARG A 23 -18.74 0.44 2.03
C ARG A 23 -17.74 -0.70 2.15
N LEU A 24 -17.13 -1.12 1.02
CA LEU A 24 -16.15 -2.21 1.00
C LEU A 24 -14.93 -1.88 1.86
N PHE A 25 -14.43 -0.64 1.80
CA PHE A 25 -13.31 -0.18 2.60
C PHE A 25 -13.61 -0.34 4.10
N TRP A 26 -14.77 0.16 4.56
CA TRP A 26 -15.17 0.04 5.96
C TRP A 26 -15.48 -1.40 6.39
N ILE A 27 -16.00 -2.24 5.50
CA ILE A 27 -16.18 -3.68 5.78
C ILE A 27 -14.83 -4.34 6.02
N ILE A 28 -13.82 -4.08 5.18
CA ILE A 28 -12.48 -4.65 5.34
C ILE A 28 -11.84 -4.19 6.66
N VAL A 29 -11.92 -2.89 6.96
CA VAL A 29 -11.43 -2.33 8.24
C VAL A 29 -12.18 -2.94 9.43
N GLY A 30 -13.50 -3.06 9.34
CA GLY A 30 -14.34 -3.66 10.38
C GLY A 30 -13.98 -5.12 10.64
N ILE A 31 -13.78 -5.94 9.60
CA ILE A 31 -13.32 -7.33 9.74
C ILE A 31 -11.97 -7.37 10.47
N GLY A 32 -11.06 -6.45 10.14
CA GLY A 32 -9.77 -6.35 10.82
C GLY A 32 -9.88 -6.04 12.31
N ILE A 33 -10.76 -5.09 12.68
CA ILE A 33 -11.04 -4.76 14.09
C ILE A 33 -11.60 -5.97 14.82
N ILE A 34 -12.57 -6.67 14.22
CA ILE A 34 -13.18 -7.86 14.83
C ILE A 34 -12.12 -8.95 15.01
N ALA A 35 -11.26 -9.21 14.01
CA ALA A 35 -10.20 -10.20 14.11
C ALA A 35 -9.22 -9.90 15.26
N VAL A 36 -8.88 -8.62 15.47
CA VAL A 36 -8.04 -8.16 16.58
C VAL A 36 -8.75 -8.36 17.92
N VAL A 37 -9.98 -7.87 18.06
CA VAL A 37 -10.75 -7.87 19.32
C VAL A 37 -11.06 -9.29 19.82
N PHE A 38 -11.37 -10.21 18.91
CA PHE A 38 -11.72 -11.59 19.25
C PHE A 38 -10.51 -12.53 19.25
N SER A 39 -9.30 -11.99 19.11
CA SER A 39 -8.06 -12.74 19.25
C SER A 39 -7.42 -12.49 20.62
N GLY A 40 -6.99 -13.57 21.27
CA GLY A 40 -6.36 -13.49 22.58
C GLY A 40 -5.44 -14.66 22.85
N TRP A 41 -4.57 -14.50 23.83
CA TRP A 41 -3.71 -15.58 24.33
C TRP A 41 -4.42 -16.34 25.45
N ASP A 42 -4.54 -17.65 25.32
CA ASP A 42 -5.00 -18.53 26.41
C ASP A 42 -3.79 -19.03 27.20
N GLU A 43 -3.65 -18.57 28.45
CA GLU A 43 -2.57 -18.99 29.33
C GLU A 43 -2.66 -20.47 29.73
N ASN A 44 -3.87 -21.06 29.74
CA ASN A 44 -4.04 -22.45 30.16
C ASN A 44 -3.54 -23.43 29.10
N GLN A 45 -3.84 -23.14 27.83
CA GLN A 45 -3.46 -23.98 26.71
C GLN A 45 -2.17 -23.51 26.01
N LYS A 46 -1.65 -22.34 26.37
CA LYS A 46 -0.51 -21.68 25.71
C LYS A 46 -0.69 -21.58 24.19
N VAL A 47 -1.91 -21.23 23.79
CA VAL A 47 -2.29 -21.08 22.37
C VAL A 47 -3.03 -19.78 22.15
N ILE A 48 -2.92 -19.26 20.94
CA ILE A 48 -3.78 -18.17 20.48
C ILE A 48 -5.19 -18.73 20.26
N ARG A 49 -6.19 -18.09 20.83
CA ARG A 49 -7.60 -18.37 20.56
C ARG A 49 -8.23 -17.25 19.77
N VAL A 50 -9.02 -17.63 18.77
CA VAL A 50 -9.80 -16.71 17.94
C VAL A 50 -11.22 -17.23 17.87
N PHE A 51 -12.19 -16.44 18.30
CA PHE A 51 -13.61 -16.88 18.44
C PHE A 51 -13.76 -18.20 19.21
N GLY A 52 -12.90 -18.44 20.21
CA GLY A 52 -12.91 -19.67 21.01
C GLY A 52 -12.22 -20.88 20.37
N PHE A 53 -11.75 -20.78 19.12
CA PHE A 53 -10.98 -21.85 18.47
C PHE A 53 -9.48 -21.69 18.74
N PRO A 54 -8.79 -22.73 19.23
CA PRO A 54 -7.34 -22.70 19.43
C PRO A 54 -6.61 -22.80 18.08
N LEU A 55 -5.62 -21.92 17.88
CA LEU A 55 -4.77 -21.90 16.69
C LEU A 55 -3.34 -22.32 17.06
N GLU A 56 -3.15 -23.63 17.22
CA GLU A 56 -1.91 -24.24 17.69
C GLU A 56 -0.70 -23.92 16.77
N ARG A 57 -0.93 -23.80 15.46
CA ARG A 57 0.12 -23.47 14.46
C ARG A 57 0.91 -22.21 14.78
N PHE A 58 0.28 -21.22 15.40
CA PHE A 58 0.96 -19.95 15.71
C PHE A 58 1.74 -20.01 17.02
N SER A 59 1.51 -21.04 17.84
CA SER A 59 2.04 -21.13 19.22
C SER A 59 3.08 -22.24 19.39
N LEU A 60 3.12 -23.21 18.47
CA LEU A 60 4.09 -24.31 18.46
C LEU A 60 5.53 -23.80 18.40
N GLY A 61 6.29 -24.08 19.46
CA GLY A 61 7.72 -23.74 19.57
C GLY A 61 8.04 -22.26 19.69
N LYS A 62 7.04 -21.40 19.94
CA LYS A 62 7.19 -19.93 20.03
C LYS A 62 6.83 -19.41 21.41
N THR A 63 7.45 -18.30 21.80
CA THR A 63 7.04 -17.56 23.00
C THR A 63 5.69 -16.84 22.77
N LYS A 64 4.99 -16.48 23.86
CA LYS A 64 3.71 -15.72 23.80
C LYS A 64 3.82 -14.49 22.90
N HIS A 65 4.87 -13.69 23.09
CA HIS A 65 5.08 -12.45 22.34
C HIS A 65 5.33 -12.72 20.85
N GLU A 66 6.13 -13.73 20.52
CA GLU A 66 6.39 -14.13 19.13
C GLU A 66 5.13 -14.67 18.45
N ALA A 67 4.36 -15.51 19.15
CA ALA A 67 3.10 -16.06 18.64
C ALA A 67 2.10 -14.94 18.32
N LEU A 68 1.88 -14.03 19.27
CA LEU A 68 0.98 -12.89 19.12
C LEU A 68 1.43 -11.96 17.97
N ARG A 69 2.73 -11.67 17.88
CA ARG A 69 3.30 -10.87 16.79
C ARG A 69 3.05 -11.51 15.43
N VAL A 70 3.33 -12.80 15.28
CA VAL A 70 3.11 -13.53 14.02
C VAL A 70 1.62 -13.54 13.65
N TRP A 71 0.74 -13.73 14.63
CA TRP A 71 -0.70 -13.66 14.41
C TRP A 71 -1.18 -12.28 13.96
N PHE A 72 -0.65 -11.21 14.57
CA PHE A 72 -0.95 -9.85 14.13
C PHE A 72 -0.52 -9.61 12.68
N TYR A 73 0.67 -10.06 12.28
CA TYR A 73 1.12 -9.94 10.90
C TYR A 73 0.24 -10.72 9.93
N GLU A 74 -0.26 -11.89 10.32
CA GLU A 74 -1.21 -12.65 9.51
C GLU A 74 -2.53 -11.89 9.33
N ILE A 75 -3.10 -11.32 10.40
CA ILE A 75 -4.31 -10.48 10.32
C ILE A 75 -4.08 -9.32 9.34
N ILE A 76 -2.98 -8.58 9.49
CA ILE A 76 -2.68 -7.43 8.64
C ILE A 76 -2.42 -7.87 7.20
N SER A 77 -1.81 -9.04 6.98
CA SER A 77 -1.61 -9.62 5.64
C SER A 77 -2.93 -9.96 4.97
N LEU A 78 -3.88 -10.58 5.69
CA LEU A 78 -5.22 -10.89 5.16
C LEU A 78 -6.01 -9.62 4.82
N ILE A 79 -5.97 -8.61 5.70
CA ILE A 79 -6.55 -7.29 5.44
C ILE A 79 -5.89 -6.67 4.19
N TRP A 80 -4.58 -6.80 4.05
CA TRP A 80 -3.83 -6.26 2.93
C TRP A 80 -4.22 -6.90 1.59
N ILE A 81 -4.42 -8.21 1.53
CA ILE A 81 -4.93 -8.88 0.32
C ILE A 81 -6.30 -8.32 -0.07
N ALA A 82 -7.18 -8.06 0.88
CA ALA A 82 -8.47 -7.45 0.55
C ALA A 82 -8.30 -5.99 0.09
N LEU A 83 -7.42 -5.24 0.74
CA LEU A 83 -7.15 -3.84 0.40
C LEU A 83 -6.42 -3.67 -0.93
N ILE A 84 -5.54 -4.58 -1.36
CA ILE A 84 -4.78 -4.39 -2.60
C ILE A 84 -5.69 -4.39 -3.83
N PHE A 85 -6.73 -5.22 -3.86
CA PHE A 85 -7.73 -5.18 -4.94
C PHE A 85 -8.49 -3.85 -4.97
N PHE A 86 -8.79 -3.30 -3.78
CA PHE A 86 -9.42 -2.00 -3.63
C PHE A 86 -8.49 -0.86 -4.08
N ILE A 87 -7.25 -0.84 -3.61
CA ILE A 87 -6.23 0.15 -3.96
C ILE A 87 -5.96 0.09 -5.47
N TYR A 88 -5.79 -1.10 -6.04
CA TYR A 88 -5.57 -1.28 -7.47
C TYR A 88 -6.72 -0.65 -8.29
N SER A 89 -7.96 -0.98 -7.97
CA SER A 89 -9.13 -0.54 -8.75
C SER A 89 -9.51 0.93 -8.54
N LYS A 90 -9.36 1.48 -7.34
CA LYS A 90 -9.84 2.83 -6.97
C LYS A 90 -8.75 3.89 -6.89
N VAL A 91 -7.50 3.50 -6.65
CA VAL A 91 -6.37 4.42 -6.50
C VAL A 91 -5.50 4.36 -7.76
N ILE A 92 -5.02 3.17 -8.13
CA ILE A 92 -3.93 3.05 -9.10
C ILE A 92 -4.43 3.07 -10.56
N VAL A 93 -5.49 2.33 -10.88
CA VAL A 93 -6.09 2.35 -12.23
C VAL A 93 -6.54 3.76 -12.64
N PRO A 94 -7.24 4.56 -11.80
CA PRO A 94 -7.61 5.92 -12.16
C PRO A 94 -6.41 6.85 -12.37
N ILE A 95 -5.29 6.63 -11.70
CA ILE A 95 -4.05 7.41 -11.90
C ILE A 95 -3.45 7.11 -13.28
N ASN A 96 -3.43 5.85 -13.70
CA ASN A 96 -2.96 5.45 -15.03
C ASN A 96 -3.91 5.91 -16.16
N GLN A 97 -5.23 5.84 -15.93
CA GLN A 97 -6.25 6.20 -16.93
C GLN A 97 -6.54 7.69 -17.08
N SER A 98 -6.01 8.54 -16.20
CA SER A 98 -6.23 10.00 -16.23
C SER A 98 -5.62 10.70 -17.48
N PHE A 99 -5.02 9.97 -18.41
CA PHE A 99 -4.54 10.46 -19.72
C PHE A 99 -5.32 9.91 -20.92
N VAL A 100 -6.41 9.16 -20.70
CA VAL A 100 -7.12 8.45 -21.78
C VAL A 100 -8.14 9.35 -22.50
N VAL A 101 -8.66 10.39 -21.84
CA VAL A 101 -9.31 11.48 -22.57
C VAL A 101 -8.20 12.23 -23.29
N SER A 102 -8.32 12.40 -24.63
CA SER A 102 -7.25 12.96 -25.44
C SER A 102 -6.68 14.18 -24.72
N GLN A 103 -5.37 14.20 -24.53
CA GLN A 103 -4.69 15.26 -23.79
C GLN A 103 -5.13 16.65 -24.29
N SER A 104 -5.44 16.74 -25.59
CA SER A 104 -6.07 17.89 -26.26
C SER A 104 -7.48 18.24 -25.80
N LEU A 105 -8.38 17.27 -25.56
CA LEU A 105 -9.74 17.51 -25.10
C LEU A 105 -9.76 17.87 -23.61
N TRP A 106 -8.87 17.24 -22.82
CA TRP A 106 -8.75 17.54 -21.39
C TRP A 106 -8.11 18.91 -21.14
N LEU A 107 -7.06 19.27 -21.87
CA LEU A 107 -6.44 20.62 -21.83
C LEU A 107 -7.38 21.73 -22.32
N ARG A 108 -8.39 21.40 -23.14
CA ARG A 108 -9.42 22.36 -23.60
C ARG A 108 -10.58 22.51 -22.63
N LEU A 109 -10.87 21.49 -21.81
CA LEU A 109 -12.03 21.46 -20.91
C LEU A 109 -11.68 21.69 -19.43
N SER A 110 -10.43 21.47 -19.03
CA SER A 110 -9.99 21.65 -17.66
C SER A 110 -9.10 22.90 -17.53
N PRO A 111 -9.31 23.75 -16.50
CA PRO A 111 -8.44 24.89 -16.22
C PRO A 111 -7.06 24.50 -15.66
N LEU A 112 -6.80 23.21 -15.42
CA LEU A 112 -5.57 22.71 -14.82
C LEU A 112 -4.46 22.48 -15.86
N SER A 113 -3.26 22.94 -15.55
CA SER A 113 -2.03 22.65 -16.27
C SER A 113 -1.55 21.19 -16.08
N ASN A 114 -0.77 20.68 -17.03
CA ASN A 114 -0.17 19.34 -16.95
C ASN A 114 0.64 19.11 -15.66
N VAL A 115 1.29 20.16 -15.16
CA VAL A 115 2.10 20.12 -13.94
C VAL A 115 1.21 20.03 -12.69
N GLU A 116 0.12 20.78 -12.62
CA GLU A 116 -0.84 20.69 -11.49
C GLU A 116 -1.48 19.30 -11.40
N VAL A 117 -1.80 18.69 -12.55
CA VAL A 117 -2.29 17.32 -12.61
C VAL A 117 -1.24 16.34 -12.09
N ALA A 118 0.01 16.48 -12.52
CA ALA A 118 1.11 15.64 -12.05
C ALA A 118 1.29 15.75 -10.52
N ILE A 119 1.31 16.98 -9.99
CA ILE A 119 1.42 17.26 -8.56
C ILE A 119 0.24 16.66 -7.79
N SER A 120 -0.99 16.84 -8.28
CA SER A 120 -2.19 16.30 -7.61
C SER A 120 -2.16 14.78 -7.46
N ARG A 121 -1.57 14.06 -8.42
CA ARG A 121 -1.44 12.59 -8.39
C ARG A 121 -0.38 12.14 -7.40
N VAL A 122 0.77 12.80 -7.38
CA VAL A 122 1.83 12.53 -6.40
C VAL A 122 1.29 12.74 -4.99
N LEU A 123 0.68 13.90 -4.74
CA LEU A 123 0.08 14.20 -3.45
C LEU A 123 -1.03 13.21 -3.07
N PHE A 124 -1.86 12.80 -4.02
CA PHE A 124 -2.90 11.80 -3.76
C PHE A 124 -2.32 10.44 -3.34
N ILE A 125 -1.29 9.93 -4.02
CA ILE A 125 -0.62 8.66 -3.65
C ILE A 125 -0.01 8.78 -2.25
N VAL A 126 0.67 9.89 -1.96
CA VAL A 126 1.25 10.16 -0.64
C VAL A 126 0.18 10.16 0.44
N VAL A 127 -0.91 10.91 0.24
CA VAL A 127 -2.03 10.98 1.20
C VAL A 127 -2.67 9.61 1.41
N VAL A 128 -2.85 8.81 0.36
CA VAL A 128 -3.39 7.45 0.48
C VAL A 128 -2.42 6.53 1.23
N ALA A 129 -1.11 6.58 0.93
CA ALA A 129 -0.10 5.77 1.61
C ALA A 129 -0.09 6.04 3.12
N PHE A 130 0.00 7.31 3.52
CA PHE A 130 -0.01 7.69 4.92
C PHE A 130 -1.37 7.45 5.58
N GLY A 131 -2.48 7.69 4.88
CA GLY A 131 -3.82 7.40 5.40
C GLY A 131 -4.03 5.92 5.73
N LEU A 132 -3.61 5.02 4.84
CA LEU A 132 -3.62 3.58 5.11
C LEU A 132 -2.64 3.19 6.23
N GLY A 133 -1.46 3.81 6.26
CA GLY A 133 -0.52 3.66 7.37
C GLY A 133 -1.15 4.02 8.72
N CYS A 134 -1.91 5.13 8.80
CA CYS A 134 -2.64 5.51 10.02
C CYS A 134 -3.71 4.49 10.42
N VAL A 135 -4.40 3.88 9.46
CA VAL A 135 -5.39 2.82 9.73
C VAL A 135 -4.70 1.59 10.35
N VAL A 136 -3.58 1.15 9.78
CA VAL A 136 -2.80 0.03 10.32
C VAL A 136 -2.19 0.38 11.67
N LEU A 137 -1.74 1.61 11.86
CA LEU A 137 -1.22 2.10 13.13
C LEU A 137 -2.31 2.08 14.22
N ALA A 138 -3.53 2.50 13.91
CA ALA A 138 -4.65 2.41 14.84
C ALA A 138 -4.96 0.96 15.23
N LEU A 139 -4.92 0.04 14.27
CA LEU A 139 -5.05 -1.40 14.54
C LEU A 139 -3.90 -1.95 15.38
N ALA A 140 -2.67 -1.51 15.15
CA ALA A 140 -1.50 -1.88 15.95
C ALA A 140 -1.62 -1.39 17.39
N ILE A 141 -2.06 -0.15 17.60
CA ILE A 141 -2.31 0.41 18.94
C ILE A 141 -3.40 -0.39 19.64
N LEU A 142 -4.52 -0.67 18.95
CA LEU A 142 -5.60 -1.47 19.51
C LEU A 142 -5.11 -2.87 19.90
N TYR A 143 -4.35 -3.52 19.01
CA TYR A 143 -3.79 -4.85 19.26
C TYR A 143 -2.85 -4.84 20.47
N MET A 144 -1.94 -3.87 20.54
CA MET A 144 -1.02 -3.68 21.66
C MET A 144 -1.76 -3.57 23.00
N LEU A 145 -2.83 -2.77 23.05
CA LEU A 145 -3.63 -2.58 24.26
C LEU A 145 -4.33 -3.87 24.71
N LEU A 146 -4.75 -4.72 23.77
CA LEU A 146 -5.46 -5.96 24.06
C LEU A 146 -4.52 -7.13 24.36
N SER A 147 -3.37 -7.20 23.69
CA SER A 147 -2.45 -8.35 23.76
C SER A 147 -1.28 -8.13 24.72
N GLY A 148 -1.00 -6.88 25.10
CA GLY A 148 0.19 -6.50 25.87
C GLY A 148 1.51 -6.67 25.10
N SER A 149 1.46 -6.74 23.77
CA SER A 149 2.65 -6.88 22.92
C SER A 149 3.47 -5.59 22.87
N ASN A 150 4.75 -5.69 22.49
CA ASN A 150 5.61 -4.53 22.31
C ASN A 150 5.16 -3.71 21.08
N PHE A 151 4.98 -2.40 21.26
CA PHE A 151 4.57 -1.48 20.20
C PHE A 151 5.52 -1.47 19.00
N TYR A 152 6.83 -1.49 19.25
CA TYR A 152 7.84 -1.33 18.20
C TYR A 152 7.76 -2.43 17.15
N ASP A 153 7.49 -3.67 17.58
CA ASP A 153 7.34 -4.81 16.67
C ASP A 153 6.11 -4.64 15.77
N LEU A 154 5.05 -3.98 16.27
CA LEU A 154 3.81 -3.76 15.53
C LEU A 154 3.91 -2.59 14.53
N LEU A 155 5.02 -1.85 14.50
CA LEU A 155 5.25 -0.78 13.52
C LEU A 155 5.71 -1.29 12.16
N ILE A 156 6.29 -2.50 12.10
CA ILE A 156 6.75 -3.11 10.84
C ILE A 156 5.62 -3.12 9.79
N PRO A 157 4.38 -3.52 10.14
CA PRO A 157 3.26 -3.41 9.22
C PRO A 157 2.88 -2.01 8.75
N VAL A 158 3.07 -1.01 9.59
CA VAL A 158 2.79 0.39 9.22
C VAL A 158 3.77 0.84 8.14
N TYR A 159 5.07 0.61 8.35
CA TYR A 159 6.10 0.95 7.37
C TYR A 159 5.95 0.14 6.08
N GLY A 160 5.60 -1.14 6.20
CA GLY A 160 5.36 -2.02 5.06
C GLY A 160 4.27 -1.49 4.13
N VAL A 161 3.10 -1.10 4.67
CA VAL A 161 2.01 -0.53 3.87
C VAL A 161 2.42 0.78 3.19
N ILE A 162 3.02 1.70 3.95
CA ILE A 162 3.42 3.00 3.41
C ILE A 162 4.45 2.81 2.28
N GLY A 163 5.50 2.04 2.53
CA GLY A 163 6.56 1.76 1.57
C GLY A 163 6.02 1.10 0.30
N TYR A 164 5.12 0.12 0.44
CA TYR A 164 4.52 -0.58 -0.68
C TYR A 164 3.68 0.35 -1.56
N VAL A 165 2.80 1.17 -0.98
CA VAL A 165 1.93 2.08 -1.75
C VAL A 165 2.75 3.13 -2.48
N LEU A 166 3.77 3.70 -1.82
CA LEU A 166 4.67 4.68 -2.42
C LEU A 166 5.48 4.08 -3.57
N LEU A 167 6.06 2.90 -3.38
CA LEU A 167 6.82 2.20 -4.41
C LEU A 167 5.95 1.82 -5.60
N SER A 168 4.79 1.21 -5.35
CA SER A 168 3.84 0.82 -6.39
C SER A 168 3.34 2.03 -7.18
N GLY A 169 2.99 3.10 -6.47
CA GLY A 169 2.58 4.36 -7.08
C GLY A 169 3.70 4.99 -7.91
N GLY A 170 4.92 5.02 -7.37
CA GLY A 170 6.12 5.51 -8.05
C GLY A 170 6.44 4.74 -9.33
N LEU A 171 6.36 3.42 -9.30
CA LEU A 171 6.59 2.58 -10.49
C LEU A 171 5.53 2.80 -11.57
N VAL A 172 4.26 2.89 -11.20
CA VAL A 172 3.16 3.17 -12.15
C VAL A 172 3.33 4.53 -12.81
N VAL A 173 3.88 5.48 -12.08
CA VAL A 173 4.11 6.85 -12.51
C VAL A 173 5.39 6.98 -13.35
N ALA A 174 6.44 6.23 -13.02
CA ALA A 174 7.74 6.25 -13.71
C ALA A 174 7.76 5.43 -15.01
N ILE A 175 6.84 4.49 -15.20
CA ILE A 175 6.68 3.74 -16.45
C ILE A 175 5.65 4.49 -17.31
N PRO A 176 6.06 5.38 -18.22
CA PRO A 176 5.11 6.10 -19.05
C PRO A 176 4.31 5.11 -19.92
N PRO A 177 3.00 5.35 -20.11
CA PRO A 177 2.26 4.59 -21.10
C PRO A 177 2.87 4.84 -22.48
N LEU A 178 3.19 3.78 -23.22
CA LEU A 178 3.44 3.93 -24.66
C LEU A 178 2.19 4.59 -25.27
N PRO A 179 2.33 5.62 -26.13
CA PRO A 179 1.20 6.30 -26.74
C PRO A 179 0.24 5.36 -27.46
N THR A 180 0.75 4.21 -27.92
CA THR A 180 0.03 3.17 -28.68
C THR A 180 -0.42 1.96 -27.84
N ALA A 181 -0.18 1.95 -26.51
CA ALA A 181 -0.55 0.80 -25.69
C ALA A 181 -2.06 0.74 -25.42
N ASP A 182 -2.67 -0.36 -25.83
CA ASP A 182 -4.06 -0.72 -25.55
C ASP A 182 -4.39 -0.72 -24.05
N ARG A 183 -5.68 -0.53 -23.73
CA ARG A 183 -6.22 -0.55 -22.35
C ARG A 183 -5.76 -1.78 -21.55
N VAL A 184 -5.63 -2.93 -22.22
CA VAL A 184 -5.16 -4.20 -21.63
C VAL A 184 -3.67 -4.14 -21.29
N SER A 185 -2.82 -3.62 -22.18
CA SER A 185 -1.38 -3.47 -21.93
C SER A 185 -1.11 -2.52 -20.75
N LYS A 186 -1.91 -1.45 -20.63
CA LYS A 186 -1.87 -0.52 -19.49
C LYS A 186 -2.27 -1.20 -18.18
N GLN A 187 -3.31 -2.03 -18.19
CA GLN A 187 -3.72 -2.83 -17.01
C GLN A 187 -2.64 -3.84 -16.61
N ILE A 188 -2.08 -4.61 -17.56
CA ILE A 188 -1.01 -5.59 -17.28
C ILE A 188 0.22 -4.92 -16.67
N ARG A 189 0.64 -3.74 -17.19
CA ARG A 189 1.76 -2.97 -16.59
C ARG A 189 1.44 -2.47 -15.19
N THR A 190 0.20 -2.03 -14.97
CA THR A 190 -0.25 -1.60 -13.65
C THR A 190 -0.18 -2.77 -12.68
N ILE A 191 -0.69 -3.95 -13.08
CA ILE A 191 -0.63 -5.19 -12.30
C ILE A 191 0.82 -5.59 -12.03
N ALA A 192 1.71 -5.50 -13.03
CA ALA A 192 3.13 -5.81 -12.85
C ALA A 192 3.82 -4.87 -11.85
N ALA A 193 3.53 -3.56 -11.96
CA ALA A 193 4.08 -2.54 -11.06
C ALA A 193 3.51 -2.59 -9.64
N THR A 194 2.27 -3.07 -9.46
CA THR A 194 1.65 -3.22 -8.14
C THR A 194 1.91 -4.56 -7.51
N ALA A 195 1.73 -5.67 -8.24
CA ALA A 195 1.75 -7.01 -7.67
C ALA A 195 3.11 -7.71 -7.82
N PHE A 196 3.85 -7.46 -8.91
CA PHE A 196 5.00 -8.29 -9.29
C PHE A 196 6.36 -7.69 -8.90
N ILE A 197 6.55 -6.37 -9.07
CA ILE A 197 7.84 -5.71 -8.76
C ILE A 197 8.06 -5.53 -7.26
N PRO A 198 7.09 -5.04 -6.46
CA PRO A 198 7.23 -5.03 -5.01
C PRO A 198 7.46 -6.45 -4.48
N PHE A 199 6.79 -7.46 -5.03
CA PHE A 199 7.00 -8.86 -4.68
C PHE A 199 8.46 -9.30 -4.89
N LEU A 200 9.07 -9.01 -6.04
CA LEU A 200 10.47 -9.33 -6.31
C LEU A 200 11.45 -8.57 -5.40
N LEU A 201 11.12 -7.35 -5.00
CA LEU A 201 11.95 -6.53 -4.11
C LEU A 201 11.82 -6.94 -2.63
N TYR A 202 10.66 -7.47 -2.24
CA TYR A 202 10.40 -7.98 -0.88
C TYR A 202 10.71 -9.48 -0.72
N TYR A 203 11.05 -10.18 -1.81
CA TYR A 203 11.56 -11.54 -1.79
C TYR A 203 13.10 -11.51 -1.77
N PRO A 204 13.77 -11.56 -0.59
CA PRO A 204 15.21 -11.69 -0.57
C PRO A 204 15.63 -13.01 -1.24
N ILE A 205 16.75 -12.97 -1.95
CA ILE A 205 17.35 -14.05 -2.76
C ILE A 205 17.78 -15.29 -1.91
N GLY A 206 17.39 -15.37 -0.64
CA GLY A 206 17.69 -16.49 0.28
C GLY A 206 16.47 -17.09 0.97
N TYR A 207 15.25 -16.80 0.50
CA TYR A 207 14.02 -17.33 1.11
C TYR A 207 13.90 -18.85 0.88
N ASN A 208 13.93 -19.63 1.95
CA ASN A 208 13.67 -21.08 1.87
C ASN A 208 12.17 -21.28 1.65
N ILE A 209 11.79 -21.75 0.46
CA ILE A 209 10.39 -21.84 0.00
C ILE A 209 9.53 -22.66 0.98
N SER A 210 10.13 -23.61 1.71
CA SER A 210 9.44 -24.43 2.71
C SER A 210 8.86 -23.63 3.89
N GLU A 211 9.54 -22.59 4.36
CA GLU A 211 9.07 -21.76 5.49
C GLU A 211 8.06 -20.69 5.05
N ALA A 212 8.18 -20.19 3.80
CA ALA A 212 7.24 -19.23 3.20
C ALA A 212 5.83 -19.80 3.03
N VAL A 213 5.76 -21.09 2.68
CA VAL A 213 4.52 -21.82 2.39
C VAL A 213 3.79 -22.21 3.69
N SER A 214 4.46 -22.07 4.85
CA SER A 214 3.87 -22.35 6.15
C SER A 214 3.05 -21.20 6.74
N GLY A 215 2.74 -20.13 5.97
CA GLY A 215 1.73 -19.08 6.20
C GLY A 215 0.60 -19.19 5.16
N PHE A 216 -0.66 -18.81 5.47
CA PHE A 216 -1.81 -19.08 4.58
C PHE A 216 -1.77 -18.25 3.28
N ALA A 217 -0.89 -17.25 3.17
CA ALA A 217 -0.69 -16.48 1.94
C ALA A 217 0.74 -15.89 1.82
N PRO A 218 1.71 -16.62 1.24
CA PRO A 218 3.03 -16.05 0.88
C PRO A 218 2.95 -14.88 -0.12
N PHE A 219 1.78 -14.67 -0.72
CA PHE A 219 1.50 -13.66 -1.74
C PHE A 219 1.07 -12.29 -1.19
N ALA A 220 0.97 -12.15 0.14
CA ALA A 220 0.22 -11.07 0.78
C ALA A 220 1.05 -9.94 1.43
N ILE A 221 2.38 -10.01 1.45
CA ILE A 221 3.04 -9.54 2.67
C ILE A 221 4.16 -8.51 2.47
N PRO A 222 3.90 -7.22 2.79
CA PRO A 222 4.94 -6.27 3.19
C PRO A 222 5.35 -6.43 4.68
N PHE A 223 5.12 -7.57 5.34
CA PHE A 223 5.19 -7.73 6.81
C PHE A 223 5.99 -8.97 7.30
N VAL A 224 6.64 -9.70 6.40
CA VAL A 224 7.24 -11.02 6.67
C VAL A 224 8.72 -10.91 7.03
N ALA A 225 9.30 -9.72 6.92
CA ALA A 225 10.74 -9.50 6.99
C ALA A 225 11.41 -9.86 8.33
N GLU A 226 10.67 -10.38 9.33
CA GLU A 226 11.18 -10.80 10.62
C GLU A 226 11.41 -12.32 10.75
N THR A 227 10.98 -13.15 9.79
CA THR A 227 11.45 -14.56 9.69
C THR A 227 12.92 -14.65 9.28
N ILE A 228 13.50 -13.54 8.85
CA ILE A 228 14.89 -13.42 8.41
C ILE A 228 15.50 -12.43 9.39
N GLY A 229 16.59 -12.78 10.07
CA GLY A 229 17.27 -11.96 11.09
C GLY A 229 17.83 -10.60 10.64
N PHE A 230 17.29 -10.00 9.58
CA PHE A 230 17.51 -8.62 9.20
C PHE A 230 16.60 -7.69 10.00
N ARG A 231 17.08 -6.49 10.33
CA ARG A 231 16.23 -5.40 10.83
C ARG A 231 15.19 -5.06 9.75
N ALA A 232 14.02 -5.68 9.86
CA ALA A 232 12.91 -5.71 8.91
C ALA A 232 12.47 -4.32 8.42
N GLU A 233 12.74 -3.26 9.18
CA GLU A 233 12.36 -1.88 8.87
C GLU A 233 13.09 -1.28 7.65
N ARG A 234 14.37 -1.63 7.45
CA ARG A 234 15.22 -0.95 6.45
C ARG A 234 14.74 -1.14 5.01
N PRO A 235 14.35 -2.35 4.56
CA PRO A 235 13.77 -2.56 3.23
C PRO A 235 12.45 -1.80 2.99
N PHE A 236 11.61 -1.62 4.03
CA PHE A 236 10.35 -0.86 3.89
C PHE A 236 10.61 0.63 3.74
N ILE A 237 11.56 1.16 4.53
CA ILE A 237 11.98 2.56 4.44
C ILE A 237 12.65 2.83 3.08
N SER A 238 13.55 1.95 2.62
CA SER A 238 14.21 2.12 1.32
C SER A 238 13.23 2.06 0.15
N ALA A 239 12.23 1.17 0.21
CA ALA A 239 11.14 1.11 -0.76
C ALA A 239 10.31 2.41 -0.78
N GLY A 240 9.98 2.95 0.40
CA GLY A 240 9.27 4.23 0.52
C GLY A 240 10.07 5.40 -0.07
N ILE A 241 11.37 5.50 0.23
CA ILE A 241 12.26 6.53 -0.32
C ILE A 241 12.37 6.40 -1.84
N THR A 242 12.57 5.18 -2.34
CA THR A 242 12.66 4.90 -3.78
C THR A 242 11.35 5.26 -4.49
N GLY A 243 10.21 4.87 -3.90
CA GLY A 243 8.88 5.22 -4.40
C GLY A 243 8.66 6.73 -4.47
N LEU A 244 9.01 7.47 -3.42
CA LEU A 244 8.95 8.94 -3.39
C LEU A 244 9.83 9.56 -4.47
N PHE A 245 11.06 9.07 -4.64
CA PHE A 245 11.95 9.55 -5.69
C PHE A 245 11.34 9.35 -7.10
N LEU A 246 10.80 8.16 -7.37
CA LEU A 246 10.10 7.87 -8.62
C LEU A 246 8.85 8.74 -8.83
N LEU A 247 8.10 9.04 -7.76
CA LEU A 247 6.95 9.95 -7.81
C LEU A 247 7.37 11.38 -8.15
N LEU A 248 8.49 11.87 -7.60
CA LEU A 248 9.00 13.24 -7.82
C LEU A 248 9.53 13.44 -9.25
N ILE A 249 9.98 12.37 -9.92
CA ILE A 249 10.43 12.43 -11.31
C ILE A 249 9.28 12.84 -12.26
N HIS A 250 8.03 12.47 -11.95
CA HIS A 250 6.89 12.73 -12.83
C HIS A 250 6.50 14.21 -13.01
N PRO A 251 6.36 15.04 -11.97
CA PRO A 251 6.15 16.48 -12.16
C PRO A 251 7.32 17.15 -12.89
N VAL A 252 8.56 16.66 -12.73
CA VAL A 252 9.73 17.16 -13.46
C VAL A 252 9.60 16.87 -14.96
N PHE A 253 9.24 15.64 -15.35
CA PHE A 253 8.97 15.33 -16.76
C PHE A 253 7.79 16.11 -17.33
N ALA A 254 6.71 16.28 -16.57
CA ALA A 254 5.56 17.07 -16.99
C ALA A 254 5.94 18.56 -17.23
N LEU A 255 6.83 19.11 -16.40
CA LEU A 255 7.37 20.45 -16.57
C LEU A 255 8.22 20.55 -17.84
N LEU A 256 9.17 19.62 -18.04
CA LEU A 256 10.04 19.58 -19.22
C LEU A 256 9.25 19.47 -20.52
N PHE A 257 8.21 18.63 -20.55
CA PHE A 257 7.33 18.49 -21.72
C PHE A 257 6.56 19.79 -22.03
N THR A 258 6.08 20.47 -20.98
CA THR A 258 5.37 21.75 -21.12
C THR A 258 6.29 22.86 -21.63
N LEU A 259 7.56 22.88 -21.22
CA LEU A 259 8.56 23.83 -21.71
C LEU A 259 8.92 23.56 -23.17
N LYS A 260 9.09 22.30 -23.57
CA LYS A 260 9.40 21.93 -24.96
C LYS A 260 8.30 22.35 -25.94
N ASN A 261 7.03 22.20 -25.55
CA ASN A 261 5.88 22.58 -26.40
C ASN A 261 5.62 24.10 -26.48
N LYS A 262 6.28 24.93 -25.66
CA LYS A 262 6.19 26.39 -25.77
C LYS A 262 7.19 27.00 -26.76
N ASN A 263 8.17 26.21 -27.19
CA ASN A 263 9.23 26.64 -28.11
C ASN A 263 8.94 26.24 -29.57
N TYR A 264 7.71 25.79 -29.86
CA TYR A 264 7.14 25.57 -31.19
C TYR A 264 5.83 26.35 -31.28
#